data_AF-A0A969LMA4-F1
#
_entry.id   AF-A0A969LMA4-F1
#
_cell.length_a   1.000
_cell.length_b   1.000
_cell.length_c   1.000
_cell.angle_alpha   90.00
_cell.angle_beta   90.00
_cell.angle_gamma   90.00
#
_symmetry.space_group_name_H-M   'P 1'
#
loop_
_entity.id
_entity.type
_entity.pdbx_description
1 polymer ?
#
loop_
_entity_poly.entity_id
_entity_poly.type
_entity_poly.pdbx_seq_one_letter_code
_entity_poly.pdbx_strand_id
1 'polypeptide(L)' 'AVGDARCTPTCSEIFDAFGPERMFWGTDISKMPCHWHHCVTMFTEYLPWLKGRDLELVMGEAICKWWGWDRKA' A
#
# COMPACT_ATOMS: atom_id res chain seq x y z
N ALA A 1 15.20 18.77 -5.41
CA ALA A 1 14.36 18.63 -4.20
C ALA A 1 13.41 17.45 -4.42
N VAL A 2 13.86 16.24 -4.10
CA VAL A 2 12.98 15.06 -4.01
C VAL A 2 12.48 15.08 -2.57
N GLY A 3 11.42 15.84 -2.34
CA GLY A 3 10.81 15.99 -1.04
C GLY A 3 10.19 14.66 -0.64
N ASP A 4 10.96 13.86 0.10
CA ASP A 4 10.53 13.31 1.37
C ASP A 4 9.03 12.91 1.41
N ALA A 5 8.71 11.83 0.70
CA ALA A 5 7.43 11.15 0.78
C ALA A 5 7.34 10.39 2.12
N ARG A 6 7.40 11.12 3.24
CA ARG A 6 7.04 10.62 4.57
C ARG A 6 5.55 10.30 4.59
N CYS A 7 5.16 9.13 4.10
CA CYS A 7 3.85 8.51 4.36
C CYS A 7 3.67 8.06 5.83
N THR A 8 4.53 8.49 6.75
CA THR A 8 4.86 7.67 7.92
C THR A 8 4.03 7.88 9.20
N PRO A 9 3.28 8.98 9.44
CA PRO A 9 2.27 8.99 10.51
C PRO A 9 0.91 8.46 10.05
N THR A 10 0.39 8.97 8.92
CA THR A 10 -1.01 8.76 8.54
C THR A 10 -1.29 7.34 8.04
N CYS A 11 -0.34 6.67 7.39
CA CYS A 11 -0.57 5.29 6.94
C CYS A 11 -0.77 4.33 8.11
N SER A 12 -0.06 4.52 9.23
CA SER A 12 -0.24 3.70 10.44
C SER A 12 -1.60 3.98 11.08
N GLU A 13 -2.00 5.25 11.20
CA GLU A 13 -3.29 5.62 11.78
C GLU A 13 -4.47 5.09 10.96
N ILE A 14 -4.37 5.16 9.63
CA ILE A 14 -5.36 4.58 8.71
C ILE A 14 -5.40 3.06 8.87
N PHE A 15 -4.23 2.42 8.96
CA PHE A 15 -4.14 0.99 9.16
C PHE A 15 -4.78 0.56 10.49
N ASP A 16 -4.50 1.26 11.59
CA ASP A 16 -5.08 0.97 12.90
C ASP A 16 -6.61 1.18 12.93
N ALA A 17 -7.11 2.17 12.19
CA ALA A 17 -8.54 2.49 12.15
C ALA A 17 -9.35 1.52 11.27
N PHE A 18 -8.83 1.12 10.11
CA PHE A 18 -9.58 0.35 9.10
C PHE A 18 -9.15 -1.11 8.99
N GLY A 19 -7.91 -1.42 9.36
CA GLY A 19 -7.30 -2.73 9.19
C GLY A 19 -6.87 -3.05 7.75
N PRO A 20 -6.09 -4.12 7.58
CA PRO A 20 -5.48 -4.51 6.30
C PRO A 20 -6.49 -4.90 5.22
N GLU A 21 -7.68 -5.37 5.58
CA GLU A 21 -8.72 -5.77 4.62
C GLU A 21 -9.44 -4.57 3.98
N ARG A 22 -9.23 -3.36 4.52
CA ARG A 22 -9.90 -2.12 4.10
C ARG A 22 -8.94 -1.01 3.71
N MET A 23 -7.66 -1.34 3.60
CA MET A 23 -6.59 -0.45 3.13
C MET A 23 -5.98 -1.05 1.86
N PHE A 24 -5.87 -0.26 0.79
CA PHE A 24 -5.39 -0.73 -0.51
C PHE A 24 -4.24 0.14 -1.00
N TRP A 25 -3.21 -0.50 -1.55
CA TRP A 25 -2.11 0.19 -2.21
C TRP A 25 -2.52 0.70 -3.59
N GLY A 26 -2.13 1.95 -3.90
CA GLY A 26 -2.31 2.55 -5.22
C GLY A 26 -1.49 3.83 -5.31
N THR A 27 -0.83 4.05 -6.46
CA THR A 27 0.20 5.08 -6.58
C THR A 27 -0.22 6.32 -7.36
N ASP A 28 -1.34 6.27 -8.10
CA ASP A 28 -1.71 7.30 -9.09
C ASP A 28 -0.51 7.67 -10.00
N ILE A 29 0.17 6.65 -10.56
CA ILE A 29 1.55 6.76 -11.10
C ILE A 29 1.71 7.87 -12.15
N SER A 30 0.69 8.13 -12.96
CA SER A 30 0.74 9.17 -14.01
C SER A 30 0.87 10.59 -13.46
N LYS A 31 0.58 10.79 -12.17
CA LYS A 31 0.72 12.09 -11.48
C LYS A 31 1.93 12.16 -10.56
N MET A 32 2.66 11.07 -10.38
CA MET A 32 3.78 11.02 -9.44
C MET A 32 5.07 11.57 -10.06
N PRO A 33 5.87 12.35 -9.30
CA PRO A 33 7.16 12.85 -9.77
C PRO A 33 8.30 11.82 -9.63
N CYS A 34 8.00 10.56 -9.34
CA CYS A 34 8.98 9.52 -9.01
C CYS A 34 8.77 8.23 -9.82
N HIS A 35 9.80 7.38 -9.83
CA HIS A 35 9.74 6.07 -10.48
C HIS A 35 8.84 5.10 -9.70
N TRP A 36 8.16 4.22 -10.45
CA TRP A 36 7.33 3.14 -9.92
C TRP A 36 8.01 2.35 -8.78
N HIS A 37 9.30 2.06 -8.93
CA HIS A 37 10.08 1.34 -7.93
C HIS A 37 10.08 2.04 -6.57
N HIS A 38 10.17 3.36 -6.52
CA HIS A 38 10.11 4.12 -5.26
C HIS A 38 8.72 4.00 -4.61
N CYS A 39 7.64 3.97 -5.40
CA CYS A 39 6.28 3.82 -4.87
C CYS A 39 6.04 2.43 -4.27
N VAL A 40 6.61 1.38 -4.87
CA VAL A 40 6.49 0.00 -4.37
C VAL A 40 7.32 -0.18 -3.10
N THR A 41 8.61 0.19 -3.15
CA THR A 41 9.55 0.00 -2.02
C THR A 41 9.12 0.73 -0.77
N MET A 42 8.46 1.89 -0.90
CA MET A 42 7.87 2.60 0.23
C MET A 42 6.99 1.69 1.09
N PHE A 43 6.13 0.86 0.48
CA PHE A 43 5.24 -0.04 1.20
C PHE A 43 5.87 -1.40 1.53
N THR A 44 6.75 -1.92 0.68
CA THR A 44 7.31 -3.27 0.86
C THR A 44 8.58 -3.31 1.72
N GLU A 45 9.30 -2.19 1.86
CA GLU A 45 10.60 -2.14 2.53
C GLU A 45 10.66 -1.07 3.64
N TYR A 46 10.01 0.08 3.47
CA TYR A 46 10.15 1.22 4.39
C TYR A 46 9.04 1.33 5.46
N LEU A 47 8.03 0.45 5.45
CA LEU A 47 6.99 0.37 6.50
C LEU A 47 7.22 -0.86 7.40
N PRO A 48 8.01 -0.74 8.49
CA PRO A 48 8.38 -1.91 9.32
C PRO A 48 7.20 -2.58 10.04
N TRP A 49 6.07 -1.86 10.19
CA TRP A 49 4.84 -2.37 10.79
C TRP A 49 3.96 -3.13 9.78
N LEU A 50 4.10 -2.91 8.48
CA LEU A 50 3.31 -3.56 7.44
C LEU A 50 4.10 -4.73 6.84
N LYS A 51 3.81 -5.97 7.29
CA LYS A 51 4.57 -7.15 6.89
C LYS A 51 3.72 -8.42 6.89
N GLY A 52 4.25 -9.48 6.27
CA GLY A 52 3.58 -10.77 6.20
C GLY A 52 2.20 -10.66 5.55
N ARG A 53 1.19 -11.23 6.21
CA ARG A 53 -0.17 -11.30 5.68
C ARG A 53 -0.82 -9.93 5.46
N ASP A 54 -0.50 -8.96 6.32
CA ASP A 54 -1.06 -7.61 6.21
C ASP A 54 -0.53 -6.87 4.99
N LEU A 55 0.76 -7.08 4.67
CA LEU A 55 1.36 -6.54 3.46
C LEU A 55 0.73 -7.18 2.20
N GLU A 56 0.53 -8.49 2.19
CA GLU A 56 -0.13 -9.20 1.07
C GLU A 56 -1.55 -8.69 0.81
N LEU A 57 -2.31 -8.46 1.89
CA LEU A 57 -3.64 -7.85 1.84
C LEU A 57 -3.59 -6.46 1.23
N VAL A 58 -2.79 -5.56 1.80
CA VAL A 58 -2.73 -4.16 1.36
C VAL A 58 -2.20 -4.04 -0.07
N MET A 59 -1.23 -4.86 -0.47
CA MET A 59 -0.60 -4.79 -1.79
C MET A 59 -1.44 -5.40 -2.92
N GLY A 60 -2.58 -6.03 -2.65
CA GLY A 60 -3.50 -6.41 -3.72
C GLY A 60 -4.61 -7.38 -3.36
N GLU A 61 -4.45 -8.23 -2.35
CA GLU A 61 -5.50 -9.22 -2.08
C GLU A 61 -6.77 -8.61 -1.50
N ALA A 62 -6.64 -7.56 -0.68
CA ALA A 62 -7.78 -6.90 -0.07
C ALA A 62 -8.65 -6.21 -1.12
N ILE A 63 -8.06 -5.53 -2.12
CA ILE A 63 -8.83 -4.93 -3.22
C ILE A 63 -9.47 -5.99 -4.12
N CYS A 64 -8.82 -7.14 -4.34
CA CYS A 64 -9.41 -8.23 -5.10
C CYS A 64 -10.66 -8.79 -4.40
N LYS A 65 -10.57 -9.03 -3.09
CA LYS A 65 -11.72 -9.47 -2.27
C LYS A 65 -12.83 -8.42 -2.26
N TRP A 66 -12.46 -7.15 -2.07
CA TRP A 66 -13.41 -6.02 -2.03
C TRP A 66 -14.19 -5.87 -3.33
N TRP A 67 -13.51 -5.98 -4.47
CA TRP A 67 -14.11 -5.85 -5.78
C TRP A 67 -14.81 -7.13 -6.27
N GLY A 68 -14.63 -8.25 -5.57
CA GLY A 68 -15.11 -9.56 -6.02
C GLY A 68 -14.36 -10.10 -7.23
N TRP A 69 -13.08 -9.74 -7.40
CA TRP A 69 -12.22 -10.31 -8.44
C TRP A 69 -11.87 -11.76 -8.09
N ASP A 70 -12.47 -12.70 -8.84
CA ASP A 70 -12.10 -14.10 -8.81
C ASP A 70 -10.74 -14.28 -9.50
N ARG A 71 -9.68 -14.29 -8.68
CA ARG A 71 -8.33 -14.63 -9.12
C ARG A 71 -8.23 -16.16 -9.23
N LYS A 72 -8.85 -16.73 -10.25
CA LYS A 72 -8.50 -18.08 -10.68
C LYS A 72 -7.04 -18.07 -11.11
N ALA A 73 -6.25 -18.96 -10.52
CA ALA A 73 -4.86 -19.21 -10.89
C ALA A 73 -4.78 -19.79 -12.32
#